data_AF-A0A2K5J5M5-F1
#
_entry.id   AF-A0A2K5J5M5-F1
#
_cell.length_a   1.000
_cell.length_b   1.000
_cell.length_c   1.000
_cell.angle_alpha   90.00
_cell.angle_beta   90.00
_cell.angle_gamma   90.00
#
_symmetry.space_group_name_H-M   'P 1'
#
loop_
_entity.id
_entity.type
_entity.pdbx_description
1 polymer ?
#
loop_
_entity_poly.entity_id
_entity_poly.type
_entity_poly.pdbx_seq_one_letter_code
_entity_poly.pdbx_strand_id
1 'polypeptide(L)'
;MCQVGEDYGEPAPGEPSPAPRPSREQKCVKCKEAQPVVVIRAGDAFCRDCFKAFYVHKFRAMLGKNRLIFPGEKVLLAWSGGPSSSSMVWQVLEGLSQDSAKRLRFVPGVIFVDEGAAFGKSLEERSKTLAEVKPILQATGLPWHVVALEEVFSLPPSVLRCSAQEPAGSEGAYKAAVDSFLQQQHVLGAGGGPGPTQGKEQPPQPRLDPQSLARPPAAAQTEALSQLFCSVRTLTAKEELLQTLRTHLILHMARAHGYSKVMTGDSCTRLAIKLMTNLALGRGAFLAWDTGFSDERHGDVVVVRPMRDHTLKEVAFYNRLFSVPSVFTPAVDTKAPEKASVHRLMEAFILRLQTQFPSTVSTVYRTSEKLVKAPRESPAAGDSSPCCLLCMCTLDVDAADSATAFGAQTSSRLSQMQSPTPLTETRTPPGPCCSPGVGRVQGCGQGACRREDPQACIEEQLCYSCRVNMKDLPSLDPLPPYILAEAQLRTQRAWVLQEIRDCLIEDSDDEAGQS
;
A
#
# COMPACT_ATOMS: atom_id res chain seq x y z
N MET A 1 -5.29 -36.96 5.14
CA MET A 1 -6.38 -37.37 4.24
C MET A 1 -7.61 -37.61 5.10
N CYS A 2 -8.39 -36.57 5.39
CA CYS A 2 -9.65 -36.71 6.11
C CYS A 2 -10.77 -36.38 5.12
N GLN A 3 -11.48 -37.42 4.70
CA GLN A 3 -12.65 -37.33 3.84
C GLN A 3 -13.77 -36.62 4.61
N VAL A 4 -14.31 -35.55 4.03
CA VAL A 4 -15.53 -34.91 4.50
C VAL A 4 -16.67 -35.49 3.67
N GLY A 5 -17.52 -36.30 4.30
CA GLY A 5 -18.77 -36.76 3.70
C GLY A 5 -19.72 -35.58 3.54
N GLU A 6 -20.23 -35.42 2.32
CA GLU A 6 -21.28 -34.47 1.98
C GLU A 6 -22.62 -35.06 2.42
N ASP A 7 -23.28 -34.40 3.37
CA ASP A 7 -24.70 -34.66 3.66
C ASP A 7 -25.39 -33.31 3.85
N TYR A 8 -26.09 -32.86 2.81
CA TYR A 8 -26.91 -31.65 2.80
C TYR A 8 -28.30 -32.00 3.33
N GLY A 9 -28.46 -31.98 4.65
CA GLY A 9 -29.78 -31.94 5.30
C GLY A 9 -30.27 -30.50 5.46
N GLU A 10 -31.51 -30.22 5.07
CA GLU A 10 -32.17 -28.93 5.27
C GLU A 10 -32.19 -28.51 6.76
N PRO A 11 -32.07 -27.21 7.09
CA PRO A 11 -32.09 -26.76 8.47
C PRO A 11 -33.52 -26.83 9.04
N ALA A 12 -33.69 -27.64 10.09
CA ALA A 12 -34.90 -27.67 10.90
C ALA A 12 -35.19 -26.28 11.52
N PRO A 13 -36.47 -25.91 11.76
CA PRO A 13 -36.82 -24.64 12.39
C PRO A 13 -36.25 -24.59 13.82
N GLY A 14 -35.32 -23.66 14.05
CA GLY A 14 -34.64 -23.50 15.32
C GLY A 14 -35.59 -23.15 16.47
N GLU A 15 -35.52 -23.92 17.55
CA GLU A 15 -36.09 -23.56 18.84
C GLU A 15 -35.60 -22.17 19.29
N PRO A 16 -36.42 -21.37 19.98
CA PRO A 16 -35.99 -20.08 20.51
C PRO A 16 -34.82 -20.27 21.48
N SER A 17 -33.71 -19.59 21.21
CA SER A 17 -32.57 -19.52 22.13
C SER A 17 -33.05 -19.09 23.53
N PRO A 18 -32.66 -19.77 24.62
CA PRO A 18 -33.08 -19.41 25.96
C PRO A 18 -32.63 -17.98 26.28
N ALA A 19 -33.56 -17.16 26.79
CA ALA A 19 -33.31 -15.80 27.22
C ALA A 19 -32.10 -15.75 28.18
N PRO A 20 -31.23 -14.72 28.08
CA PRO A 20 -30.06 -14.62 28.94
C PRO A 20 -30.53 -14.45 30.39
N ARG A 21 -30.27 -15.47 31.21
CA ARG A 21 -30.46 -15.40 32.65
C ARG A 21 -29.60 -14.24 33.20
N PRO A 22 -30.10 -13.40 34.12
CA PRO A 22 -29.30 -12.35 34.74
C PRO A 22 -28.23 -13.02 35.60
N SER A 23 -27.05 -13.22 35.01
CA SER A 23 -25.91 -13.84 35.68
C SER A 23 -25.14 -12.75 36.44
N ARG A 24 -24.89 -13.01 37.74
CA ARG A 24 -23.97 -12.33 38.67
C ARG A 24 -23.37 -11.01 38.17
N GLU A 25 -23.66 -9.91 38.86
CA GLU A 25 -23.02 -8.59 38.72
C GLU A 25 -21.59 -8.69 38.17
N GLN A 26 -21.45 -8.67 36.85
CA GLN A 26 -20.13 -8.74 36.23
C GLN A 26 -19.42 -7.44 36.58
N LYS A 27 -18.23 -7.53 37.17
CA LYS A 27 -17.38 -6.38 37.45
C LYS A 27 -16.30 -6.28 36.38
N CYS A 28 -15.73 -5.10 36.19
CA CYS A 28 -14.62 -4.91 35.27
C CYS A 28 -13.45 -5.83 35.63
N VAL A 29 -12.90 -6.53 34.65
CA VAL A 29 -11.76 -7.45 34.81
C VAL A 29 -10.52 -6.76 35.35
N LYS A 30 -10.31 -5.48 35.00
CA LYS A 30 -9.09 -4.74 35.33
C LYS A 30 -9.15 -4.08 36.71
N CYS A 31 -10.18 -3.29 37.00
CA CYS A 31 -10.30 -2.60 38.30
C CYS A 31 -11.09 -3.39 39.35
N LYS A 32 -11.87 -4.41 38.96
CA LYS A 32 -12.72 -5.23 39.84
C LYS A 32 -13.78 -4.47 40.65
N GLU A 33 -13.99 -3.19 40.36
CA GLU A 33 -14.91 -2.32 41.09
C GLU A 33 -16.06 -1.84 40.20
N ALA A 34 -15.72 -1.14 39.10
CA ALA A 34 -16.70 -0.52 38.22
C ALA A 34 -17.48 -1.54 37.39
N GLN A 35 -18.71 -1.17 37.02
CA GLN A 35 -19.54 -1.96 36.11
C GLN A 35 -18.94 -1.93 34.68
N PRO A 36 -18.88 -3.08 34.00
CA PRO A 36 -18.39 -3.16 32.64
C PRO A 36 -19.41 -2.59 31.66
N VAL A 37 -18.92 -1.82 30.70
CA VAL A 37 -19.72 -1.23 29.60
C VAL A 37 -19.41 -1.89 28.26
N VAL A 38 -18.32 -2.67 28.19
CA VAL A 38 -17.88 -3.30 26.96
C VAL A 38 -17.36 -4.71 27.22
N VAL A 39 -17.68 -5.63 26.32
CA VAL A 39 -17.21 -7.02 26.34
C VAL A 39 -16.51 -7.32 25.02
N ILE A 40 -15.18 -7.37 25.05
CA ILE A 40 -14.37 -7.61 23.84
C ILE A 40 -14.44 -9.09 23.46
N ARG A 41 -14.21 -9.97 24.44
CA ARG A 41 -14.30 -11.44 24.33
C ARG A 41 -15.07 -11.99 25.53
N ALA A 42 -15.50 -13.25 25.46
CA ALA A 42 -16.10 -13.92 26.61
C ALA A 42 -15.12 -13.89 27.79
N GLY A 43 -15.55 -13.31 28.92
CA GLY A 43 -14.69 -13.11 30.10
C GLY A 43 -13.92 -11.80 30.15
N ASP A 44 -13.79 -11.06 29.03
CA ASP A 44 -13.06 -9.80 28.94
C ASP A 44 -14.02 -8.59 28.99
N ALA A 45 -14.57 -8.34 30.17
CA ALA A 45 -15.51 -7.23 30.44
C ALA A 45 -14.77 -6.02 31.05
N PHE A 46 -14.86 -4.85 30.42
CA PHE A 46 -14.17 -3.63 30.87
C PHE A 46 -15.14 -2.50 31.20
N CYS A 47 -14.84 -1.71 32.23
CA CYS A 47 -15.45 -0.39 32.41
C CYS A 47 -14.88 0.61 31.40
N ARG A 48 -15.52 1.78 31.28
CA ARG A 48 -15.17 2.81 30.29
C ARG A 48 -13.70 3.23 30.37
N ASP A 49 -13.19 3.53 31.56
CA ASP A 49 -11.84 4.08 31.75
C ASP A 49 -10.76 3.01 31.57
N CYS A 50 -10.99 1.80 32.11
CA CYS A 50 -10.07 0.68 31.92
C CYS A 50 -9.95 0.29 30.46
N PHE A 51 -11.05 0.33 29.71
CA PHE A 51 -11.03 0.10 28.27
C PHE A 51 -10.27 1.21 27.52
N LYS A 52 -10.50 2.49 27.87
CA LYS A 52 -9.74 3.61 27.28
C LYS A 52 -8.23 3.44 27.46
N ALA A 53 -7.80 3.18 28.70
CA ALA A 53 -6.40 3.00 29.03
C ALA A 53 -5.79 1.79 28.31
N PHE A 54 -6.52 0.67 28.21
CA PHE A 54 -6.11 -0.50 27.44
C PHE A 54 -5.92 -0.17 25.95
N TYR A 55 -6.91 0.50 25.35
CA TYR A 55 -6.93 0.84 23.93
C TYR A 55 -5.80 1.81 23.54
N VAL A 56 -5.60 2.86 24.34
CA VAL A 56 -4.52 3.85 24.17
C VAL A 56 -3.14 3.22 24.39
N HIS A 57 -2.99 2.40 25.42
CA HIS A 57 -1.72 1.71 25.68
C HIS A 57 -1.31 0.84 24.49
N LYS A 58 -2.25 0.10 23.89
CA LYS A 58 -2.01 -0.77 22.73
C LYS A 58 -1.42 -0.01 21.53
N PHE A 59 -1.99 1.15 21.20
CA PHE A 59 -1.48 2.03 20.14
C PHE A 59 -0.07 2.56 20.45
N ARG A 60 0.15 3.03 21.68
CA ARG A 60 1.45 3.61 22.08
C ARG A 60 2.55 2.56 22.17
N ALA A 61 2.22 1.38 22.67
CA ALA A 61 3.14 0.24 22.73
C ALA A 61 3.58 -0.17 21.31
N MET A 62 2.68 -0.13 20.34
CA MET A 62 3.00 -0.40 18.94
C MET A 62 4.01 0.58 18.36
N LEU A 63 3.82 1.89 18.59
CA LEU A 63 4.80 2.89 18.17
C LEU A 63 6.14 2.76 18.91
N GLY A 64 6.10 2.55 20.23
CA GLY A 64 7.29 2.45 21.09
C GLY A 64 8.12 1.18 20.90
N LYS A 65 7.50 0.07 20.46
CA LYS A 65 8.20 -1.19 20.15
C LYS A 65 9.00 -1.09 18.85
N ASN A 66 8.46 -0.42 17.83
CA ASN A 66 9.08 -0.36 16.51
C ASN A 66 10.03 0.85 16.33
N ARG A 67 9.79 1.97 17.04
CA ARG A 67 10.67 3.17 17.06
C ARG A 67 11.08 3.71 15.69
N LEU A 68 10.19 3.63 14.70
CA LEU A 68 10.47 4.10 13.34
C LEU A 68 10.23 5.60 13.11
N ILE A 69 9.58 6.29 14.05
CA ILE A 69 9.21 7.70 13.92
C ILE A 69 10.00 8.53 14.91
N PHE A 70 10.92 9.31 14.38
CA PHE A 70 11.82 10.16 15.15
C PHE A 70 11.13 11.47 15.57
N PRO A 71 11.55 12.09 16.68
CA PRO A 71 11.06 13.41 17.08
C PRO A 71 11.28 14.45 15.96
N GLY A 72 10.28 15.30 15.73
CA GLY A 72 10.31 16.34 14.70
C GLY A 72 10.00 15.87 13.28
N GLU A 73 9.95 14.56 13.00
CA GLU A 73 9.56 14.07 11.68
C GLU A 73 8.12 14.47 11.33
N LYS A 74 7.87 14.76 10.05
CA LYS A 74 6.54 14.98 9.53
C LYS A 74 5.89 13.65 9.16
N VAL A 75 4.70 13.40 9.70
CA VAL A 75 3.94 12.15 9.47
C VAL A 75 2.59 12.44 8.84
N LEU A 76 2.31 11.86 7.68
CA LEU A 76 1.03 12.01 6.99
C LEU A 76 0.04 10.92 7.47
N LEU A 77 -1.12 11.31 7.97
CA LEU A 77 -2.17 10.42 8.44
C LEU A 77 -3.18 10.21 7.30
N ALA A 78 -3.22 8.99 6.74
CA ALA A 78 -4.19 8.63 5.71
C ALA A 78 -5.57 8.40 6.36
N TRP A 79 -6.48 9.34 6.14
CA TRP A 79 -7.82 9.32 6.71
C TRP A 79 -8.88 9.15 5.62
N SER A 80 -9.63 8.05 5.69
CA SER A 80 -10.67 7.70 4.71
C SER A 80 -12.10 8.05 5.14
N GLY A 81 -12.26 8.60 6.36
CA GLY A 81 -13.57 8.77 7.01
C GLY A 81 -14.06 7.53 7.77
N GLY A 82 -13.52 6.34 7.46
CA GLY A 82 -13.95 5.09 8.07
C GLY A 82 -13.56 4.93 9.56
N PRO A 83 -14.15 3.95 10.28
CA PRO A 83 -13.96 3.80 11.72
C PRO A 83 -12.51 3.64 12.17
N SER A 84 -11.71 2.82 11.47
CA SER A 84 -10.32 2.54 11.87
C SER A 84 -9.38 3.71 11.62
N SER A 85 -9.54 4.42 10.50
CA SER A 85 -8.72 5.60 10.20
C SER A 85 -9.11 6.79 11.09
N SER A 86 -10.40 7.00 11.39
CA SER A 86 -10.83 7.98 12.39
C SER A 86 -10.29 7.68 13.79
N SER A 87 -10.34 6.41 14.21
CA SER A 87 -9.76 6.01 15.50
C SER A 87 -8.26 6.25 15.55
N MET A 88 -7.52 5.95 14.47
CA MET A 88 -6.09 6.25 14.37
C MET A 88 -5.80 7.74 14.55
N VAL A 89 -6.50 8.63 13.83
CA VAL A 89 -6.33 10.08 13.95
C VAL A 89 -6.60 10.52 15.39
N TRP A 90 -7.67 10.03 16.00
CA TRP A 90 -8.02 10.36 17.37
C TRP A 90 -6.96 9.91 18.40
N GLN A 91 -6.37 8.74 18.20
CA GLN A 91 -5.27 8.22 19.04
C GLN A 91 -4.00 9.05 18.89
N VAL A 92 -3.74 9.59 17.70
CA VAL A 92 -2.63 10.53 17.47
C VAL A 92 -2.91 11.85 18.20
N LEU A 93 -4.12 12.41 18.08
CA LEU A 93 -4.53 13.63 18.80
C LEU A 93 -4.37 13.46 20.32
N GLU A 94 -4.90 12.38 20.89
CA GLU A 94 -4.74 12.07 22.33
C GLU A 94 -3.26 11.84 22.70
N GLY A 95 -2.45 11.31 21.78
CA GLY A 95 -1.02 11.13 21.98
C GLY A 95 -0.19 12.43 21.97
N LEU A 96 -0.67 13.47 21.31
CA LEU A 96 -0.02 14.78 21.19
C LEU A 96 -0.35 15.73 22.35
N SER A 97 -1.47 15.50 23.04
CA SER A 97 -1.91 16.28 24.20
C SER A 97 -0.84 16.34 25.31
N GLN A 98 -0.71 17.51 25.93
CA GLN A 98 0.32 17.81 26.95
C GLN A 98 0.19 16.94 28.21
N ASP A 99 -1.02 16.48 28.53
CA ASP A 99 -1.31 15.67 29.72
C ASP A 99 -0.78 14.22 29.63
N SER A 100 -0.18 13.81 28.51
CA SER A 100 0.32 12.45 28.34
C SER A 100 1.80 12.31 28.75
N ALA A 101 2.08 11.44 29.73
CA ALA A 101 3.42 11.19 30.27
C ALA A 101 4.49 10.73 29.24
N LYS A 102 4.08 10.35 28.02
CA LYS A 102 4.98 9.92 26.93
C LYS A 102 4.63 10.60 25.60
N ARG A 103 4.38 11.92 25.61
CA ARG A 103 3.88 12.70 24.47
C ARG A 103 4.55 12.31 23.14
N LEU A 104 3.73 12.14 22.10
CA LEU A 104 4.21 11.94 20.73
C LEU A 104 4.91 13.22 20.25
N ARG A 105 6.06 13.08 19.57
CA ARG A 105 6.93 14.22 19.25
C ARG A 105 7.11 14.48 17.76
N PHE A 106 6.32 13.81 16.92
CA PHE A 106 6.30 14.05 15.49
C PHE A 106 5.23 15.08 15.12
N VAL A 107 5.33 15.64 13.92
CA VAL A 107 4.39 16.64 13.40
C VAL A 107 3.41 15.96 12.44
N PRO A 108 2.15 15.74 12.83
CA PRO A 108 1.18 15.10 11.95
C PRO A 108 0.62 16.08 10.91
N GLY A 109 0.22 15.56 9.76
CA GLY A 109 -0.75 16.17 8.86
C GLY A 109 -1.75 15.13 8.39
N VAL A 110 -2.95 15.51 7.98
CA VAL A 110 -4.01 14.57 7.56
C VAL A 110 -4.20 14.66 6.04
N ILE A 111 -4.42 13.52 5.38
CA ILE A 111 -4.84 13.48 3.98
C ILE A 111 -6.17 12.74 3.84
N PHE A 112 -7.09 13.33 3.08
CA PHE A 112 -8.33 12.71 2.62
C PHE A 112 -8.32 12.66 1.10
N VAL A 113 -8.57 11.48 0.54
CA VAL A 113 -8.68 11.27 -0.91
C VAL A 113 -10.15 11.10 -1.26
N ASP A 114 -10.69 12.00 -2.08
CA ASP A 114 -12.02 11.86 -2.66
C ASP A 114 -11.97 10.88 -3.84
N GLU A 115 -12.49 9.68 -3.60
CA GLU A 115 -12.59 8.61 -4.61
C GLU A 115 -13.93 8.64 -5.37
N GLY A 116 -14.77 9.66 -5.15
CA GLY A 116 -16.15 9.75 -5.64
C GLY A 116 -16.33 9.49 -7.14
N ALA A 117 -15.41 10.00 -7.97
CA ALA A 117 -15.45 9.83 -9.41
C ALA A 117 -15.22 8.39 -9.88
N ALA A 118 -14.42 7.59 -9.15
CA ALA A 118 -14.23 6.18 -9.47
C ALA A 118 -15.50 5.36 -9.23
N PHE A 119 -16.43 5.86 -8.40
CA PHE A 119 -17.72 5.23 -8.11
C PHE A 119 -18.87 5.79 -8.97
N GLY A 120 -18.60 6.71 -9.90
CA GLY A 120 -19.63 7.36 -10.71
C GLY A 120 -20.56 8.29 -9.92
N LYS A 121 -20.13 8.80 -8.76
CA LYS A 121 -20.93 9.76 -7.98
C LYS A 121 -21.04 11.09 -8.69
N SER A 122 -22.20 11.74 -8.54
CA SER A 122 -22.39 13.10 -9.06
C SER A 122 -21.55 14.11 -8.29
N LEU A 123 -21.29 15.28 -8.90
CA LEU A 123 -20.61 16.38 -8.23
C LEU A 123 -21.36 16.85 -6.97
N GLU A 124 -22.69 16.77 -6.97
CA GLU A 124 -23.53 17.12 -5.83
C GLU A 124 -23.28 16.18 -4.64
N GLU A 125 -23.29 14.86 -4.87
CA GLU A 125 -23.04 13.85 -3.83
C GLU A 125 -21.62 13.97 -3.24
N ARG A 126 -20.65 14.26 -4.11
CA ARG A 126 -19.26 14.52 -3.71
C ARG A 126 -19.16 15.79 -2.86
N SER A 127 -19.82 16.87 -3.29
CA SER A 127 -19.85 18.13 -2.54
C SER A 127 -20.47 17.95 -1.15
N LYS A 128 -21.53 17.13 -1.03
CA LYS A 128 -22.15 16.78 0.25
C LYS A 128 -21.20 15.99 1.15
N THR A 129 -20.53 14.98 0.60
CA THR A 129 -19.52 14.19 1.34
C THR A 129 -18.39 15.09 1.85
N LEU A 130 -17.90 16.01 1.01
CA LEU A 130 -16.87 16.98 1.39
C LEU A 130 -17.37 17.99 2.44
N ALA A 131 -18.65 18.35 2.42
CA ALA A 131 -19.26 19.21 3.44
C ALA A 131 -19.35 18.52 4.81
N GLU A 132 -19.47 17.19 4.86
CA GLU A 132 -19.40 16.41 6.11
C GLU A 132 -17.95 16.19 6.58
N VAL A 133 -17.03 16.00 5.64
CA VAL A 133 -15.61 15.74 5.91
C VAL A 133 -14.85 16.97 6.41
N LYS A 134 -15.04 18.14 5.78
CA LYS A 134 -14.29 19.36 6.10
C LYS A 134 -14.40 19.78 7.58
N PRO A 135 -15.59 19.80 8.22
CA PRO A 135 -15.71 20.13 9.64
C PRO A 135 -14.93 19.18 10.54
N ILE A 136 -14.91 17.88 10.22
CA ILE A 136 -14.17 16.88 11.00
C ILE A 136 -12.66 17.15 10.91
N LEU A 137 -12.15 17.42 9.70
CA LEU A 137 -10.75 17.77 9.48
C LEU A 137 -10.37 19.06 10.22
N GLN A 138 -11.21 20.09 10.15
CA GLN A 138 -11.02 21.35 10.88
C GLN A 138 -10.99 21.15 12.39
N ALA A 139 -11.87 20.30 12.92
CA ALA A 139 -11.93 19.99 14.36
C ALA A 139 -10.67 19.28 14.88
N THR A 140 -9.86 18.64 14.01
CA THR A 140 -8.59 18.03 14.43
C THR A 140 -7.52 19.05 14.81
N GLY A 141 -7.60 20.29 14.29
CA GLY A 141 -6.58 21.32 14.49
C GLY A 141 -5.22 21.00 13.83
N LEU A 142 -5.14 19.98 12.97
CA LEU A 142 -3.93 19.59 12.24
C LEU A 142 -3.90 20.19 10.82
N PRO A 143 -2.72 20.33 10.19
CA PRO A 143 -2.64 20.58 8.76
C PRO A 143 -3.35 19.45 8.00
N TRP A 144 -4.23 19.77 7.06
CA TRP A 144 -4.98 18.76 6.31
C TRP A 144 -4.93 19.04 4.80
N HIS A 145 -5.03 17.96 4.02
CA HIS A 145 -4.97 17.93 2.56
C HIS A 145 -6.20 17.19 2.06
N VAL A 146 -6.99 17.82 1.22
CA VAL A 146 -8.11 17.18 0.51
C VAL A 146 -7.73 17.13 -0.96
N VAL A 147 -7.59 15.92 -1.50
CA VAL A 147 -7.21 15.69 -2.89
C VAL A 147 -8.25 14.81 -3.57
N ALA A 148 -8.50 15.05 -4.85
CA ALA A 148 -9.38 14.22 -5.65
C ALA A 148 -8.58 13.09 -6.32
N LEU A 149 -9.14 11.88 -6.43
CA LEU A 149 -8.44 10.76 -7.04
C LEU A 149 -8.06 11.05 -8.50
N GLU A 150 -8.82 11.89 -9.19
CA GLU A 150 -8.55 12.36 -10.56
C GLU A 150 -7.20 13.04 -10.74
N GLU A 151 -6.64 13.60 -9.66
CA GLU A 151 -5.33 14.26 -9.70
C GLU A 151 -4.20 13.28 -10.06
N VAL A 152 -4.46 11.96 -10.02
CA VAL A 152 -3.52 10.93 -10.51
C VAL A 152 -3.07 11.16 -11.96
N PHE A 153 -3.92 11.78 -12.80
CA PHE A 153 -3.57 12.10 -14.18
C PHE A 153 -2.54 13.23 -14.32
N SER A 154 -2.30 14.00 -13.26
CA SER A 154 -1.30 15.09 -13.23
C SER A 154 -0.02 14.71 -12.50
N LEU A 155 0.12 13.45 -12.06
CA LEU A 155 1.28 13.02 -11.30
C LEU A 155 2.55 12.98 -12.16
N PRO A 156 3.73 13.27 -11.58
CA PRO A 156 4.98 13.07 -12.26
C PRO A 156 5.41 11.58 -12.23
N PRO A 157 6.16 11.09 -13.25
CA PRO A 157 6.71 9.73 -13.27
C PRO A 157 7.58 9.38 -12.06
N SER A 158 8.17 10.39 -11.40
CA SER A 158 8.99 10.22 -10.19
C SER A 158 8.26 9.57 -9.01
N VAL A 159 6.92 9.56 -9.01
CA VAL A 159 6.12 8.84 -8.00
C VAL A 159 6.43 7.34 -7.99
N LEU A 160 6.76 6.77 -9.16
CA LEU A 160 7.05 5.34 -9.33
C LEU A 160 8.54 4.99 -9.20
N ARG A 161 9.34 5.89 -8.63
CA ARG A 161 10.76 5.67 -8.34
C ARG A 161 10.98 5.38 -6.86
N CYS A 162 11.85 4.43 -6.57
CA CYS A 162 12.38 4.19 -5.24
C CYS A 162 13.60 5.08 -5.07
N SER A 163 13.53 6.08 -4.20
CA SER A 163 14.73 6.83 -3.80
C SER A 163 15.53 5.96 -2.83
N ALA A 164 16.82 5.75 -3.10
CA ALA A 164 17.68 5.05 -2.16
C ALA A 164 17.81 5.91 -0.89
N GLN A 165 17.43 5.34 0.26
CA GLN A 165 17.66 5.93 1.56
C GLN A 165 18.61 5.03 2.36
N GLU A 166 19.54 5.67 3.07
CA GLU A 166 20.36 4.99 4.08
C GLU A 166 19.46 4.35 5.15
N PRO A 167 19.80 3.13 5.62
CA PRO A 167 18.95 2.39 6.54
C PRO A 167 18.64 3.19 7.81
N ALA A 168 17.38 3.15 8.23
CA ALA A 168 16.90 3.81 9.44
C ALA A 168 17.77 3.42 10.66
N GLY A 169 18.26 4.45 11.36
CA GLY A 169 19.29 4.32 12.40
C GLY A 169 18.96 3.33 13.52
N SER A 170 20.02 2.80 14.13
CA SER A 170 19.96 1.82 15.23
C SER A 170 19.20 2.33 16.47
N GLU A 171 18.86 1.43 17.40
CA GLU A 171 18.16 1.78 18.66
C GLU A 171 18.89 2.88 19.46
N GLY A 172 20.22 2.93 19.38
CA GLY A 172 21.04 3.99 19.96
C GLY A 172 20.81 5.36 19.31
N ALA A 173 20.64 5.41 17.99
CA ALA A 173 20.35 6.64 17.26
C ALA A 173 18.97 7.21 17.63
N TYR A 174 17.98 6.35 17.84
CA TYR A 174 16.65 6.79 18.29
C TYR A 174 16.70 7.47 19.66
N LYS A 175 17.36 6.83 20.64
CA LYS A 175 17.47 7.39 21.99
C LYS A 175 18.23 8.72 21.98
N ALA A 176 19.34 8.79 21.25
CA ALA A 176 20.11 10.04 21.09
C ALA A 176 19.29 11.17 20.46
N ALA A 177 18.47 10.87 19.44
CA ALA A 177 17.57 11.85 18.83
C ALA A 177 16.49 12.37 19.80
N VAL A 178 15.94 11.46 20.63
CA VAL A 178 14.97 11.80 21.68
C VAL A 178 15.58 12.69 22.76
N ASP A 179 16.80 12.39 23.20
CA ASP A 179 17.51 13.15 24.23
C ASP A 179 17.92 14.55 23.72
N SER A 180 18.47 14.63 22.50
CA SER A 180 18.79 15.91 21.84
C SER A 180 17.56 16.81 21.67
N PHE A 181 16.42 16.22 21.26
CA PHE A 181 15.17 16.96 21.12
C PHE A 181 14.63 17.49 22.46
N LEU A 182 14.75 16.72 23.55
CA LEU A 182 14.38 17.20 24.89
C LEU A 182 15.24 18.37 25.34
N GLN A 183 16.56 18.27 25.11
CA GLN A 183 17.50 19.32 25.49
C GLN A 183 17.20 20.63 24.75
N GLN A 184 16.88 20.57 23.45
CA GLN A 184 16.45 21.73 22.67
C GLN A 184 15.15 22.37 23.19
N GLN A 185 14.16 21.57 23.61
CA GLN A 185 12.92 22.10 24.19
C GLN A 185 13.14 22.76 25.57
N HIS A 186 14.02 22.20 26.39
CA HIS A 186 14.35 22.78 27.70
C HIS A 186 15.08 24.12 27.59
N VAL A 187 15.95 24.29 26.58
CA VAL A 187 16.64 25.57 26.31
C VAL A 187 15.64 26.65 25.86
N LEU A 188 14.62 26.29 25.09
CA LEU A 188 13.57 27.23 24.65
C LEU A 188 12.52 27.52 25.74
N GLY A 189 12.32 26.61 26.71
CA GLY A 189 11.33 26.76 27.79
C GLY A 189 11.82 27.52 29.03
N ALA A 190 13.13 27.75 29.18
CA ALA A 190 13.72 28.40 30.35
C ALA A 190 13.96 29.92 30.20
N GLY A 191 13.67 30.52 29.05
CA GLY A 191 13.91 31.94 28.77
C GLY A 191 12.63 32.78 28.68
N GLY A 192 12.18 33.36 29.80
CA GLY A 192 11.14 34.39 29.81
C GLY A 192 11.66 35.79 29.48
N GLY A 193 11.77 36.13 28.18
CA GLY A 193 11.88 37.48 27.58
C GLY A 193 13.10 38.39 27.92
N PRO A 194 13.41 39.47 27.14
CA PRO A 194 12.69 40.03 25.99
C PRO A 194 13.52 40.16 24.68
N GLY A 195 12.82 40.21 23.53
CA GLY A 195 13.26 40.90 22.29
C GLY A 195 14.13 40.12 21.30
N PRO A 196 13.77 40.05 19.99
CA PRO A 196 14.58 39.39 18.97
C PRO A 196 15.67 40.33 18.44
N THR A 197 16.94 39.97 18.63
CA THR A 197 18.06 40.54 17.87
C THR A 197 18.24 39.80 16.54
N GLN A 198 18.18 40.57 15.46
CA GLN A 198 18.29 40.18 14.05
C GLN A 198 19.63 39.52 13.68
N GLY A 199 19.57 38.64 12.68
CA GLY A 199 20.69 38.07 11.92
C GLY A 199 20.51 36.56 11.75
N LYS A 200 20.11 35.99 10.60
CA LYS A 200 20.15 36.42 9.20
C LYS A 200 18.81 36.10 8.53
N GLU A 201 18.25 37.07 7.81
CA GLU A 201 17.13 36.88 6.90
C GLU A 201 17.56 35.98 5.73
N GLN A 202 17.10 34.74 5.77
CA GLN A 202 16.85 33.98 4.55
C GLN A 202 15.55 34.53 3.94
N PRO A 203 15.44 34.66 2.60
CA PRO A 203 14.27 35.26 1.97
C PRO A 203 13.01 34.53 2.40
N PRO A 204 11.87 35.22 2.58
CA PRO A 204 10.61 34.57 2.92
C PRO A 204 10.27 33.61 1.79
N GLN A 205 10.50 32.31 2.02
CA GLN A 205 9.89 31.29 1.19
C GLN A 205 8.38 31.56 1.24
N PRO A 206 7.70 31.61 0.09
CA PRO A 206 6.29 31.93 0.07
C PRO A 206 5.60 30.92 0.98
N ARG A 207 4.96 31.42 2.03
CA ARG A 207 3.96 30.66 2.77
C ARG A 207 2.85 30.40 1.76
N LEU A 208 2.98 29.32 1.01
CA LEU A 208 1.86 28.75 0.28
C LEU A 208 0.85 28.38 1.36
N ASP A 209 -0.22 29.17 1.43
CA ASP A 209 -1.35 28.87 2.26
C ASP A 209 -1.72 27.39 2.08
N PRO A 210 -1.93 26.62 3.17
CA PRO A 210 -2.45 25.25 3.10
C PRO A 210 -3.83 25.15 2.38
N GLN A 211 -4.38 26.28 1.94
CA GLN A 211 -5.67 26.45 1.29
C GLN A 211 -5.55 26.69 -0.23
N SER A 212 -4.35 26.76 -0.82
CA SER A 212 -4.16 27.19 -2.22
C SER A 212 -4.27 26.09 -3.31
N LEU A 213 -4.70 24.86 -2.99
CA LEU A 213 -4.84 23.78 -3.99
C LEU A 213 -6.21 23.10 -4.04
N ALA A 214 -7.25 23.65 -3.41
CA ALA A 214 -8.62 23.24 -3.70
C ALA A 214 -9.09 23.76 -5.08
N ARG A 215 -8.31 23.52 -6.13
CA ARG A 215 -8.77 23.69 -7.51
C ARG A 215 -9.78 22.55 -7.74
N PRO A 216 -11.02 22.84 -8.18
CA PRO A 216 -11.91 21.78 -8.58
C PRO A 216 -11.19 20.91 -9.64
N PRO A 217 -11.24 19.58 -9.54
CA PRO A 217 -10.57 18.71 -10.50
C PRO A 217 -11.05 19.07 -11.91
N ALA A 218 -10.14 19.06 -12.87
CA ALA A 218 -10.52 19.40 -14.24
C ALA A 218 -11.56 18.38 -14.72
N ALA A 219 -12.68 18.85 -15.28
CA ALA A 219 -13.77 17.97 -15.73
C ALA A 219 -13.27 16.84 -16.66
N ALA A 220 -12.26 17.14 -17.48
CA ALA A 220 -11.58 16.17 -18.34
C ALA A 220 -10.91 15.02 -17.55
N GLN A 221 -10.32 15.29 -16.39
CA GLN A 221 -9.69 14.27 -15.55
C GLN A 221 -10.73 13.38 -14.86
N THR A 222 -11.86 13.96 -14.45
CA THR A 222 -13.01 13.19 -13.93
C THR A 222 -13.56 12.24 -14.99
N GLU A 223 -13.74 12.73 -16.21
CA GLU A 223 -14.19 11.90 -17.32
C GLU A 223 -13.18 10.79 -17.65
N ALA A 224 -11.88 11.11 -17.72
CA ALA A 224 -10.83 10.12 -17.95
C ALA A 224 -10.80 9.03 -16.87
N LEU A 225 -10.93 9.40 -15.59
CA LEU A 225 -11.00 8.44 -14.49
C LEU A 225 -12.24 7.55 -14.60
N SER A 226 -13.40 8.11 -14.90
CA SER A 226 -14.64 7.34 -15.10
C SER A 226 -14.53 6.38 -16.29
N GLN A 227 -13.95 6.83 -17.41
CA GLN A 227 -13.69 5.97 -18.57
C GLN A 227 -12.75 4.81 -18.22
N LEU A 228 -11.66 5.07 -17.48
CA LEU A 228 -10.74 4.03 -17.00
C LEU A 228 -11.49 2.97 -16.16
N PHE A 229 -12.23 3.39 -15.13
CA PHE A 229 -12.95 2.45 -14.26
C PHE A 229 -14.12 1.73 -14.94
N CYS A 230 -14.75 2.33 -15.96
CA CYS A 230 -15.75 1.66 -16.80
C CYS A 230 -15.13 0.59 -17.69
N SER A 231 -13.90 0.78 -18.16
CA SER A 231 -13.21 -0.15 -19.07
C SER A 231 -12.73 -1.46 -18.40
N VAL A 232 -12.51 -1.45 -17.08
CA VAL A 232 -12.04 -2.62 -16.33
C VAL A 232 -13.16 -3.67 -16.20
N ARG A 233 -12.87 -4.92 -16.58
CA ARG A 233 -13.86 -6.00 -16.67
C ARG A 233 -14.36 -6.51 -15.31
N THR A 234 -13.46 -6.78 -14.37
CA THR A 234 -13.79 -7.43 -13.10
C THR A 234 -13.82 -6.45 -11.94
N LEU A 235 -14.65 -6.71 -10.92
CA LEU A 235 -14.68 -5.88 -9.71
C LEU A 235 -13.36 -5.97 -8.93
N THR A 236 -12.75 -7.15 -8.87
CA THR A 236 -11.44 -7.36 -8.25
C THR A 236 -10.37 -6.45 -8.86
N ALA A 237 -10.30 -6.38 -10.20
CA ALA A 237 -9.33 -5.51 -10.86
C ALA A 237 -9.62 -4.02 -10.61
N LYS A 238 -10.89 -3.61 -10.48
CA LYS A 238 -11.26 -2.22 -10.10
C LYS A 238 -10.80 -1.89 -8.68
N GLU A 239 -10.98 -2.80 -7.73
CA GLU A 239 -10.55 -2.61 -6.33
C GLU A 239 -9.01 -2.49 -6.25
N GLU A 240 -8.27 -3.35 -6.95
CA GLU A 240 -6.80 -3.32 -6.99
C GLU A 240 -6.25 -2.07 -7.70
N LEU A 241 -6.88 -1.66 -8.81
CA LEU A 241 -6.53 -0.42 -9.50
C LEU A 241 -6.77 0.80 -8.61
N LEU A 242 -7.92 0.87 -7.92
CA LEU A 242 -8.23 1.95 -6.97
C LEU A 242 -7.20 2.01 -5.85
N GLN A 243 -6.86 0.88 -5.24
CA GLN A 243 -5.86 0.81 -4.19
C GLN A 243 -4.48 1.27 -4.68
N THR A 244 -4.10 0.91 -5.90
CA THR A 244 -2.83 1.31 -6.52
C THR A 244 -2.78 2.81 -6.75
N LEU A 245 -3.80 3.37 -7.42
CA LEU A 245 -3.89 4.81 -7.73
C LEU A 245 -3.94 5.67 -6.47
N ARG A 246 -4.72 5.27 -5.46
CA ARG A 246 -4.75 5.94 -4.15
C ARG A 246 -3.38 5.94 -3.48
N THR A 247 -2.67 4.81 -3.54
CA THR A 247 -1.33 4.71 -2.93
C THR A 247 -0.35 5.65 -3.61
N HIS A 248 -0.35 5.73 -4.94
CA HIS A 248 0.49 6.66 -5.70
C HIS A 248 0.20 8.12 -5.37
N LEU A 249 -1.08 8.49 -5.27
CA LEU A 249 -1.48 9.84 -4.92
C LEU A 249 -1.04 10.21 -3.49
N ILE A 250 -1.24 9.32 -2.52
CA ILE A 250 -0.81 9.55 -1.13
C ILE A 250 0.71 9.69 -1.05
N LEU A 251 1.47 8.86 -1.76
CA LEU A 251 2.93 8.95 -1.81
C LEU A 251 3.41 10.25 -2.46
N HIS A 252 2.78 10.67 -3.55
CA HIS A 252 3.07 11.96 -4.18
C HIS A 252 2.87 13.11 -3.19
N MET A 253 1.72 13.13 -2.51
CA MET A 253 1.40 14.16 -1.54
C MET A 253 2.35 14.15 -0.34
N ALA A 254 2.75 12.97 0.13
CA ALA A 254 3.76 12.83 1.17
C ALA A 254 5.09 13.47 0.75
N ARG A 255 5.59 13.14 -0.45
CA ARG A 255 6.84 13.68 -1.00
C ARG A 255 6.78 15.18 -1.24
N ALA A 256 5.71 15.67 -1.87
CA ALA A 256 5.53 17.08 -2.20
C ALA A 256 5.52 18.00 -0.97
N HIS A 257 5.04 17.50 0.19
CA HIS A 257 4.95 18.27 1.43
C HIS A 257 6.02 17.91 2.46
N GLY A 258 6.96 17.02 2.11
CA GLY A 258 8.09 16.62 2.95
C GLY A 258 7.70 15.73 4.13
N TYR A 259 6.67 14.89 4.00
CA TYR A 259 6.33 13.85 4.98
C TYR A 259 7.21 12.61 4.74
N SER A 260 8.00 12.21 5.73
CA SER A 260 8.88 11.03 5.63
C SER A 260 8.16 9.72 5.97
N LYS A 261 6.98 9.79 6.58
CA LYS A 261 6.19 8.64 7.04
C LYS A 261 4.71 8.83 6.71
N VAL A 262 4.02 7.74 6.37
CA VAL A 262 2.56 7.72 6.17
C VAL A 262 1.94 6.72 7.15
N MET A 263 1.03 7.15 8.02
CA MET A 263 0.25 6.25 8.89
C MET A 263 -1.05 5.83 8.21
N THR A 264 -1.32 4.53 8.16
CA THR A 264 -2.60 3.97 7.71
C THR A 264 -3.41 3.36 8.86
N GLY A 265 -4.73 3.49 8.78
CA GLY A 265 -5.68 2.96 9.78
C GLY A 265 -5.93 1.45 9.66
N ASP A 266 -4.93 0.67 9.24
CA ASP A 266 -5.07 -0.78 9.01
C ASP A 266 -5.22 -1.52 10.35
N SER A 267 -6.44 -2.00 10.64
CA SER A 267 -6.74 -2.80 11.83
C SER A 267 -6.29 -4.25 11.68
N CYS A 268 -6.11 -4.97 12.79
CA CYS A 268 -5.78 -6.40 12.81
C CYS A 268 -6.71 -7.22 11.91
N THR A 269 -8.02 -6.96 12.00
CA THR A 269 -9.03 -7.64 11.18
C THR A 269 -8.87 -7.32 9.70
N ARG A 270 -8.63 -6.05 9.35
CA ARG A 270 -8.40 -5.64 7.96
C ARG A 270 -7.11 -6.24 7.40
N LEU A 271 -6.05 -6.33 8.20
CA LEU A 271 -4.79 -6.98 7.82
C LEU A 271 -4.96 -8.49 7.62
N ALA A 272 -5.75 -9.18 8.45
CA ALA A 272 -6.05 -10.59 8.26
C ALA A 272 -6.83 -10.86 6.95
N ILE A 273 -7.80 -10.01 6.63
CA ILE A 273 -8.52 -10.07 5.34
C ILE A 273 -7.53 -9.82 4.20
N LYS A 274 -6.76 -8.73 4.27
CA LYS A 274 -5.77 -8.35 3.26
C LYS A 274 -4.73 -9.45 3.02
N LEU A 275 -4.28 -10.14 4.07
CA LEU A 275 -3.37 -11.29 3.96
C LEU A 275 -3.97 -12.38 3.08
N MET A 276 -5.21 -12.79 3.38
CA MET A 276 -5.88 -13.87 2.64
C MET A 276 -6.23 -13.45 1.21
N THR A 277 -6.65 -12.21 1.00
CA THR A 277 -6.87 -11.63 -0.34
C THR A 277 -5.58 -11.63 -1.15
N ASN A 278 -4.49 -11.10 -0.60
CA ASN A 278 -3.20 -11.09 -1.28
C ASN A 278 -2.70 -12.50 -1.60
N LEU A 279 -2.92 -13.47 -0.71
CA LEU A 279 -2.59 -14.87 -0.97
C LEU A 279 -3.40 -15.43 -2.15
N ALA A 280 -4.71 -15.19 -2.17
CA ALA A 280 -5.59 -15.61 -3.26
C ALA A 280 -5.24 -14.94 -4.61
N LEU A 281 -4.73 -13.70 -4.58
CA LEU A 281 -4.26 -12.97 -5.77
C LEU A 281 -2.82 -13.33 -6.19
N GLY A 282 -2.16 -14.28 -5.51
CA GLY A 282 -0.81 -14.71 -5.84
C GLY A 282 0.30 -13.73 -5.43
N ARG A 283 0.06 -12.85 -4.44
CA ARG A 283 1.02 -11.86 -3.90
C ARG A 283 1.83 -12.41 -2.71
N GLY A 284 2.08 -13.73 -2.69
CA GLY A 284 2.73 -14.45 -1.59
C GLY A 284 4.12 -13.90 -1.20
N ALA A 285 4.93 -13.55 -2.19
CA ALA A 285 6.29 -13.02 -1.98
C ALA A 285 6.32 -11.68 -1.20
N PHE A 286 5.24 -10.91 -1.25
CA PHE A 286 5.18 -9.55 -0.70
C PHE A 286 4.36 -9.45 0.58
N LEU A 287 3.84 -10.57 1.10
CA LEU A 287 2.96 -10.57 2.27
C LEU A 287 3.61 -9.93 3.50
N ALA A 288 4.90 -10.19 3.74
CA ALA A 288 5.64 -9.59 4.86
C ALA A 288 5.64 -8.05 4.83
N TRP A 289 5.68 -7.45 3.63
CA TRP A 289 5.61 -6.00 3.45
C TRP A 289 4.18 -5.46 3.62
N ASP A 290 3.19 -6.20 3.13
CA ASP A 290 1.79 -5.79 3.13
C ASP A 290 1.13 -5.89 4.52
N THR A 291 1.56 -6.83 5.36
CA THR A 291 1.00 -7.05 6.71
C THR A 291 1.90 -6.61 7.85
N GLY A 292 3.18 -6.33 7.56
CA GLY A 292 4.15 -5.83 8.53
C GLY A 292 3.77 -4.47 9.14
N PHE A 293 4.48 -4.08 10.20
CA PHE A 293 4.28 -2.76 10.82
C PHE A 293 4.67 -1.64 9.86
N SER A 294 5.76 -1.82 9.11
CA SER A 294 6.27 -0.87 8.13
C SER A 294 6.39 -1.46 6.74
N ASP A 295 6.19 -0.60 5.75
CA ASP A 295 6.43 -0.85 4.34
C ASP A 295 7.41 0.18 3.79
N GLU A 296 8.65 -0.25 3.59
CA GLU A 296 9.78 0.58 3.13
C GLU A 296 10.04 0.45 1.63
N ARG A 297 9.15 -0.20 0.85
CA ARG A 297 9.39 -0.42 -0.58
C ARG A 297 9.60 0.88 -1.38
N HIS A 298 9.00 1.97 -0.90
CA HIS A 298 9.03 3.28 -1.54
C HIS A 298 10.33 4.06 -1.27
N GLY A 299 11.18 3.59 -0.34
CA GLY A 299 12.45 4.25 0.01
C GLY A 299 12.26 5.44 0.94
N ASP A 300 12.10 6.63 0.38
CA ASP A 300 12.05 7.92 1.07
C ASP A 300 10.82 8.12 1.98
N VAL A 301 9.72 7.43 1.66
CA VAL A 301 8.48 7.48 2.44
C VAL A 301 8.14 6.09 2.96
N VAL A 302 8.14 5.92 4.28
CA VAL A 302 7.78 4.64 4.92
C VAL A 302 6.32 4.65 5.36
N VAL A 303 5.53 3.67 4.90
CA VAL A 303 4.15 3.50 5.35
C VAL A 303 4.15 2.69 6.65
N VAL A 304 3.44 3.13 7.68
CA VAL A 304 3.37 2.49 9.00
C VAL A 304 1.93 2.20 9.41
N ARG A 305 1.72 1.11 10.16
CA ARG A 305 0.40 0.56 10.49
C ARG A 305 0.19 0.46 12.01
N PRO A 306 -0.05 1.58 12.70
CA PRO A 306 -0.10 1.58 14.17
C PRO A 306 -1.35 0.93 14.76
N MET A 307 -2.43 0.79 13.99
CA MET A 307 -3.69 0.15 14.42
C MET A 307 -3.68 -1.38 14.28
N ARG A 308 -2.54 -1.98 13.90
CA ARG A 308 -2.45 -3.40 13.52
C ARG A 308 -2.82 -4.40 14.61
N ASP A 309 -2.76 -4.00 15.87
CA ASP A 309 -3.15 -4.86 16.99
C ASP A 309 -4.64 -4.72 17.31
N HIS A 310 -5.31 -3.66 16.85
CA HIS A 310 -6.71 -3.37 17.17
C HIS A 310 -7.65 -4.15 16.26
N THR A 311 -8.63 -4.84 16.84
CA THR A 311 -9.70 -5.51 16.07
C THR A 311 -10.80 -4.53 15.69
N LEU A 312 -11.57 -4.82 14.63
CA LEU A 312 -12.71 -3.97 14.26
C LEU A 312 -13.76 -3.85 15.37
N LYS A 313 -13.94 -4.90 16.20
CA LYS A 313 -14.83 -4.86 17.37
C LYS A 313 -14.36 -3.85 18.41
N GLU A 314 -13.06 -3.85 18.73
CA GLU A 314 -12.47 -2.86 19.64
C GLU A 314 -12.58 -1.44 19.09
N VAL A 315 -12.29 -1.23 17.80
CA VAL A 315 -12.42 0.07 17.11
C VAL A 315 -13.87 0.57 17.19
N ALA A 316 -14.85 -0.29 16.89
CA ALA A 316 -16.26 0.09 16.92
C ALA A 316 -16.70 0.52 18.34
N PHE A 317 -16.31 -0.24 19.37
CA PHE A 317 -16.62 0.14 20.74
C PHE A 317 -15.93 1.41 21.19
N TYR A 318 -14.65 1.60 20.85
CA TYR A 318 -13.93 2.83 21.19
C TYR A 318 -14.60 4.04 20.53
N ASN A 319 -14.87 3.98 19.23
CA ASN A 319 -15.51 5.09 18.51
C ASN A 319 -16.89 5.42 19.09
N ARG A 320 -17.68 4.40 19.46
CA ARG A 320 -19.00 4.58 20.08
C ARG A 320 -18.91 5.19 21.48
N LEU A 321 -17.99 4.71 22.33
CA LEU A 321 -17.85 5.13 23.73
C LEU A 321 -17.22 6.52 23.89
N PHE A 322 -16.37 6.92 22.96
CA PHE A 322 -15.64 8.20 23.00
C PHE A 322 -16.06 9.17 21.90
N SER A 323 -17.18 8.88 21.23
CA SER A 323 -17.79 9.74 20.20
C SER A 323 -16.81 10.19 19.12
N VAL A 324 -15.98 9.27 18.64
CA VAL A 324 -15.01 9.56 17.58
C VAL A 324 -15.77 9.79 16.27
N PRO A 325 -15.58 10.94 15.59
CA PRO A 325 -16.29 11.24 14.36
C PRO A 325 -15.85 10.31 13.21
N SER A 326 -16.81 9.74 12.51
CA SER A 326 -16.58 8.90 11.33
C SER A 326 -17.66 9.20 10.30
N VAL A 327 -17.26 9.20 9.02
CA VAL A 327 -18.15 9.42 7.88
C VAL A 327 -18.26 8.11 7.12
N PHE A 328 -19.46 7.83 6.62
CA PHE A 328 -19.63 6.71 5.71
C PHE A 328 -19.19 7.13 4.31
N THR A 329 -18.07 6.58 3.84
CA THR A 329 -17.59 6.74 2.47
C THR A 329 -17.88 5.46 1.69
N PRO A 330 -18.79 5.49 0.70
CA PRO A 330 -19.00 4.37 -0.21
C PRO A 330 -17.68 3.94 -0.88
N ALA A 331 -17.48 2.63 -1.00
CA ALA A 331 -16.42 1.97 -1.78
C ALA A 331 -16.98 1.34 -3.08
N VAL A 332 -16.11 0.89 -4.00
CA VAL A 332 -16.51 0.29 -5.30
C VAL A 332 -17.43 -0.93 -5.12
N ASP A 333 -17.25 -1.65 -4.02
CA ASP A 333 -17.94 -2.88 -3.67
C ASP A 333 -19.17 -2.64 -2.76
N THR A 334 -19.59 -1.39 -2.59
CA THR A 334 -20.76 -1.05 -1.77
C THR A 334 -22.02 -1.65 -2.39
N LYS A 335 -22.79 -2.42 -1.60
CA LYS A 335 -23.96 -3.21 -2.03
C LYS A 335 -23.66 -4.32 -3.05
N ALA A 336 -22.39 -4.63 -3.32
CA ALA A 336 -22.03 -5.77 -4.14
C ALA A 336 -22.30 -7.09 -3.38
N PRO A 337 -22.67 -8.19 -4.09
CA PRO A 337 -22.85 -9.49 -3.45
C PRO A 337 -21.52 -10.04 -2.91
N GLU A 338 -21.56 -10.96 -1.94
CA GLU A 338 -20.36 -11.53 -1.30
C GLU A 338 -19.36 -12.14 -2.30
N LYS A 339 -19.87 -12.71 -3.40
CA LYS A 339 -19.06 -13.37 -4.45
C LYS A 339 -18.67 -12.44 -5.60
N ALA A 340 -18.91 -11.13 -5.48
CA ALA A 340 -18.65 -10.18 -6.57
C ALA A 340 -17.15 -9.96 -6.84
N SER A 341 -16.32 -10.02 -5.81
CA SER A 341 -14.88 -9.85 -5.90
C SER A 341 -14.15 -10.77 -4.92
N VAL A 342 -12.85 -10.97 -5.17
CA VAL A 342 -11.97 -11.70 -4.24
C VAL A 342 -11.89 -10.96 -2.89
N HIS A 343 -11.91 -9.63 -2.90
CA HIS A 343 -11.89 -8.82 -1.67
C HIS A 343 -13.13 -9.06 -0.81
N ARG A 344 -14.32 -8.98 -1.41
CA ARG A 344 -15.59 -9.24 -0.70
C ARG A 344 -15.72 -10.69 -0.24
N LEU A 345 -15.30 -11.64 -1.07
CA LEU A 345 -15.34 -13.06 -0.72
C LEU A 345 -14.44 -13.36 0.48
N MET A 346 -13.21 -12.85 0.49
CA MET A 346 -12.26 -13.06 1.59
C MET A 346 -12.69 -12.34 2.87
N GLU A 347 -13.28 -11.15 2.76
CA GLU A 347 -13.86 -10.44 3.90
C GLU A 347 -15.00 -11.25 4.52
N ALA A 348 -15.98 -11.68 3.72
CA ALA A 348 -17.11 -12.48 4.19
C ALA A 348 -16.62 -13.80 4.82
N PHE A 349 -15.66 -14.47 4.19
CA PHE A 349 -15.04 -15.70 4.70
C PHE A 349 -14.41 -15.50 6.09
N ILE A 350 -13.53 -14.50 6.24
CA ILE A 350 -12.82 -14.27 7.51
C ILE A 350 -13.77 -13.81 8.62
N LEU A 351 -14.74 -12.95 8.30
CA LEU A 351 -15.73 -12.49 9.28
C LEU A 351 -16.64 -13.65 9.72
N ARG A 352 -17.06 -14.54 8.81
CA ARG A 352 -17.86 -15.74 9.12
C ARG A 352 -17.08 -16.75 9.95
N LEU A 353 -15.81 -16.97 9.63
CA LEU A 353 -14.95 -17.83 10.45
C LEU A 353 -14.75 -17.25 11.85
N GLN A 354 -14.55 -15.94 11.97
CA GLN A 354 -14.38 -15.27 13.25
C GLN A 354 -15.62 -15.40 14.16
N THR A 355 -16.84 -15.43 13.59
CA THR A 355 -18.05 -15.67 14.38
C THR A 355 -18.13 -17.08 14.96
N GLN A 356 -17.63 -18.09 14.24
CA GLN A 356 -17.60 -19.48 14.71
C GLN A 356 -16.42 -19.73 15.65
N PHE A 357 -15.27 -19.11 15.36
CA PHE A 357 -14.01 -19.28 16.08
C PHE A 357 -13.42 -17.90 16.43
N PRO A 358 -13.63 -17.38 17.66
CA PRO A 358 -13.22 -16.04 18.07
C PRO A 358 -11.72 -15.74 18.01
N SER A 359 -10.87 -16.77 17.88
CA SER A 359 -9.41 -16.62 17.76
C SER A 359 -8.91 -16.53 16.33
N THR A 360 -9.78 -16.69 15.31
CA THR A 360 -9.39 -16.77 13.88
C THR A 360 -8.53 -15.60 13.46
N VAL A 361 -9.02 -14.36 13.63
CA VAL A 361 -8.29 -13.15 13.20
C VAL A 361 -6.93 -13.06 13.88
N SER A 362 -6.85 -13.33 15.19
CA SER A 362 -5.57 -13.30 15.91
C SER A 362 -4.60 -14.39 15.48
N THR A 363 -5.09 -15.59 15.14
CA THR A 363 -4.24 -16.69 14.67
C THR A 363 -3.68 -16.38 13.29
N VAL A 364 -4.55 -15.97 12.35
CA VAL A 364 -4.14 -15.56 10.99
C VAL A 364 -3.12 -14.43 11.06
N TYR A 365 -3.38 -13.42 11.88
CA TYR A 365 -2.49 -12.28 12.03
C TYR A 365 -1.14 -12.66 12.65
N ARG A 366 -1.11 -13.42 13.75
CA ARG A 366 0.14 -13.87 14.39
C ARG A 366 0.96 -14.78 13.49
N THR A 367 0.32 -15.54 12.60
CA THR A 367 1.03 -16.30 11.58
C THR A 367 1.70 -15.36 10.57
N SER A 368 1.02 -14.28 10.17
CA SER A 368 1.61 -13.27 9.27
C SER A 368 2.80 -12.53 9.89
N GLU A 369 2.85 -12.35 11.21
CA GLU A 369 3.99 -11.71 11.90
C GLU A 369 5.27 -12.55 11.83
N LYS A 370 5.16 -13.85 11.56
CA LYS A 370 6.32 -14.75 11.39
C LYS A 370 6.95 -14.65 10.00
N LEU A 371 6.26 -14.00 9.05
CA LEU A 371 6.80 -13.78 7.71
C LEU A 371 7.90 -12.72 7.79
N VAL A 372 9.08 -13.07 7.29
CA VAL A 372 10.25 -12.19 7.29
C VAL A 372 10.34 -11.51 5.92
N LYS A 373 10.70 -10.22 5.91
CA LYS A 373 11.05 -9.52 4.67
C LYS A 373 12.32 -10.17 4.13
N ALA A 374 12.30 -10.67 2.88
CA ALA A 374 13.53 -11.15 2.25
C ALA A 374 14.60 -10.04 2.36
N PRO A 375 15.84 -10.36 2.79
CA PRO A 375 16.90 -9.38 2.85
C PRO A 375 17.05 -8.71 1.48
N ARG A 376 17.16 -7.37 1.46
CA ARG A 376 17.82 -6.73 0.33
C ARG A 376 19.26 -7.18 0.42
N GLU A 377 19.64 -8.26 -0.25
CA GLU A 377 21.05 -8.48 -0.56
C GLU A 377 21.53 -7.18 -1.18
N SER A 378 22.45 -6.48 -0.52
CA SER A 378 23.04 -5.27 -1.07
C SER A 378 23.94 -5.74 -2.21
N PRO A 379 23.56 -5.58 -3.48
CA PRO A 379 24.56 -5.67 -4.52
C PRO A 379 25.48 -4.46 -4.30
N ALA A 380 26.74 -4.59 -4.70
CA ALA A 380 27.65 -3.46 -4.75
C ALA A 380 26.96 -2.22 -5.35
N ALA A 381 27.27 -1.04 -4.80
CA ALA A 381 26.68 0.24 -5.15
C ALA A 381 26.38 0.37 -6.67
N GLY A 382 25.11 0.32 -7.06
CA GLY A 382 24.71 0.55 -8.45
C GLY A 382 23.31 0.05 -8.83
N ASP A 383 23.01 -1.22 -8.57
CA ASP A 383 21.82 -1.86 -9.17
C ASP A 383 20.67 -2.00 -8.17
N SER A 384 19.71 -1.09 -8.24
CA SER A 384 18.39 -1.30 -7.64
C SER A 384 17.76 -2.53 -8.28
N SER A 385 17.37 -3.53 -7.49
CA SER A 385 16.61 -4.67 -7.99
C SER A 385 15.38 -4.20 -8.78
N PRO A 386 15.01 -4.89 -9.87
CA PRO A 386 13.87 -4.49 -10.67
C PRO A 386 12.60 -4.50 -9.81
N CYS A 387 11.79 -3.45 -9.88
CA CYS A 387 10.55 -3.32 -9.12
C CYS A 387 9.35 -3.23 -10.07
N CYS A 388 8.21 -3.77 -9.66
CA CYS A 388 6.96 -3.70 -10.39
C CYS A 388 6.56 -2.24 -10.65
N LEU A 389 6.18 -1.93 -11.89
CA LEU A 389 5.75 -0.59 -12.30
C LEU A 389 4.56 -0.08 -11.49
N LEU A 390 3.58 -0.94 -11.18
CA LEU A 390 2.35 -0.54 -10.50
C LEU A 390 2.44 -0.61 -8.98
N CYS A 391 2.96 -1.68 -8.39
CA CYS A 391 2.93 -1.83 -6.92
C CYS A 391 4.27 -1.61 -6.23
N MET A 392 5.33 -1.32 -7.01
CA MET A 392 6.71 -1.12 -6.52
C MET A 392 7.25 -2.29 -5.66
N CYS A 393 6.62 -3.46 -5.73
CA CYS A 393 7.17 -4.70 -5.20
C CYS A 393 8.40 -5.11 -6.00
N THR A 394 9.41 -5.68 -5.37
CA THR A 394 10.55 -6.29 -6.08
C THR A 394 10.05 -7.36 -7.05
N LEU A 395 10.57 -7.38 -8.27
CA LEU A 395 10.30 -8.43 -9.24
C LEU A 395 11.28 -9.57 -8.99
N ASP A 396 10.77 -10.74 -8.65
CA ASP A 396 11.57 -11.97 -8.60
C ASP A 396 11.70 -12.51 -10.03
N VAL A 397 12.57 -11.89 -10.85
CA VAL A 397 12.74 -12.29 -12.26
C VAL A 397 13.78 -13.41 -12.42
N ASP A 398 14.75 -13.57 -11.52
CA ASP A 398 16.00 -14.28 -11.86
C ASP A 398 16.43 -15.45 -10.95
N ALA A 399 15.50 -16.18 -10.34
CA ALA A 399 15.87 -17.46 -9.73
C ALA A 399 15.00 -18.59 -10.27
N ALA A 400 15.66 -19.58 -10.90
CA ALA A 400 15.09 -20.90 -11.19
C ALA A 400 14.47 -21.56 -9.94
N ASP A 401 14.87 -21.11 -8.74
CA ASP A 401 14.38 -21.53 -7.43
C ASP A 401 13.37 -20.55 -6.78
N SER A 402 12.88 -19.51 -7.47
CA SER A 402 11.93 -18.58 -6.84
C SER A 402 10.60 -19.29 -6.56
N ALA A 403 10.20 -19.35 -5.28
CA ALA A 403 8.90 -19.87 -4.83
C ALA A 403 7.73 -18.95 -5.19
N THR A 404 7.86 -18.17 -6.25
CA THR A 404 6.82 -17.29 -6.76
C THR A 404 6.03 -18.01 -7.86
N ALA A 405 4.75 -17.63 -8.02
CA ALA A 405 3.93 -18.12 -9.12
C ALA A 405 4.56 -17.85 -10.50
N PHE A 406 5.46 -16.85 -10.59
CA PHE A 406 6.23 -16.54 -11.79
C PHE A 406 7.24 -17.64 -12.13
N GLY A 407 8.07 -18.08 -11.16
CA GLY A 407 9.03 -19.19 -11.34
C GLY A 407 8.38 -20.51 -11.77
N ALA A 408 7.16 -20.79 -11.28
CA ALA A 408 6.40 -21.97 -11.69
C ALA A 408 5.85 -21.88 -13.14
N GLN A 409 5.55 -20.68 -13.64
CA GLN A 409 5.03 -20.47 -15.00
C GLN A 409 6.13 -20.34 -16.06
N THR A 410 7.28 -19.76 -15.72
CA THR A 410 8.42 -19.67 -16.64
C THR A 410 9.13 -21.02 -16.82
N SER A 411 9.27 -21.81 -15.75
CA SER A 411 9.82 -23.18 -15.83
C SER A 411 9.00 -24.09 -16.74
N SER A 412 7.66 -24.00 -16.70
CA SER A 412 6.78 -24.80 -17.59
C SER A 412 6.85 -24.38 -19.06
N ARG A 413 7.12 -23.10 -19.37
CA ARG A 413 7.37 -22.65 -20.76
C ARG A 413 8.72 -23.10 -21.30
N LEU A 414 9.76 -23.09 -20.46
CA LEU A 414 11.09 -23.60 -20.84
C LEU A 414 11.08 -25.12 -21.09
N SER A 415 10.28 -25.86 -20.33
CA SER A 415 10.12 -27.32 -20.51
C SER A 415 9.38 -27.69 -21.81
N GLN A 416 8.60 -26.77 -22.42
CA GLN A 416 7.92 -27.02 -23.71
C GLN A 416 8.82 -26.75 -24.93
N MET A 417 9.98 -26.12 -24.76
CA MET A 417 10.96 -25.89 -25.84
C MET A 417 12.02 -27.00 -25.95
N GLN A 418 11.99 -28.00 -25.05
CA GLN A 418 12.88 -29.16 -25.09
C GLN A 418 12.09 -30.43 -25.37
N SER A 419 11.58 -30.58 -26.60
CA SER A 419 11.28 -31.91 -27.13
C SER A 419 12.53 -32.46 -27.83
N PRO A 420 12.93 -33.72 -27.56
CA PRO A 420 14.10 -34.32 -28.19
C PRO A 420 13.81 -34.66 -29.65
N THR A 421 14.69 -34.20 -30.54
CA THR A 421 14.76 -34.57 -31.96
C THR A 421 14.91 -36.09 -32.11
N PRO A 422 14.06 -36.79 -32.89
CA PRO A 422 14.37 -38.15 -33.32
C PRO A 422 15.27 -38.10 -34.56
N LEU A 423 16.43 -38.74 -34.49
CA LEU A 423 17.36 -38.92 -35.61
C LEU A 423 16.99 -40.14 -36.46
N THR A 424 17.09 -39.96 -37.80
CA THR A 424 17.29 -40.94 -38.90
C THR A 424 16.12 -41.87 -39.24
N GLU A 425 15.68 -42.01 -40.50
CA GLU A 425 16.43 -42.61 -41.63
C GLU A 425 16.23 -41.95 -43.02
N THR A 426 17.24 -42.20 -43.86
CA THR A 426 17.60 -41.82 -45.25
C THR A 426 16.58 -42.05 -46.39
N ARG A 427 16.65 -41.22 -47.48
CA ARG A 427 17.20 -41.58 -48.84
C ARG A 427 16.73 -40.66 -50.04
N THR A 428 17.60 -39.72 -50.46
CA THR A 428 17.99 -39.23 -51.84
C THR A 428 17.01 -38.59 -52.90
N PRO A 429 17.53 -37.80 -53.90
CA PRO A 429 16.95 -36.55 -54.48
C PRO A 429 16.49 -36.65 -55.97
N PRO A 430 16.00 -35.58 -56.64
CA PRO A 430 16.83 -34.57 -57.37
C PRO A 430 16.27 -33.11 -57.22
N GLY A 431 17.01 -32.00 -57.35
CA GLY A 431 17.70 -31.44 -58.51
C GLY A 431 17.27 -29.96 -58.71
N PRO A 432 18.10 -29.04 -59.26
CA PRO A 432 18.08 -27.60 -58.97
C PRO A 432 17.49 -26.72 -60.08
N CYS A 433 16.98 -25.52 -59.75
CA CYS A 433 16.73 -24.45 -60.72
C CYS A 433 17.09 -23.07 -60.15
N CYS A 434 18.09 -22.42 -60.77
CA CYS A 434 18.48 -21.03 -60.61
C CYS A 434 17.80 -20.18 -61.71
N SER A 435 17.34 -18.94 -61.42
CA SER A 435 17.90 -17.64 -61.92
C SER A 435 16.82 -16.82 -62.68
N PRO A 436 17.02 -15.52 -63.05
CA PRO A 436 17.66 -14.37 -62.35
C PRO A 436 17.00 -12.97 -62.59
N GLY A 437 17.45 -11.94 -61.83
CA GLY A 437 17.58 -10.51 -62.25
C GLY A 437 16.37 -9.59 -62.02
N VAL A 438 16.46 -8.28 -61.73
CA VAL A 438 17.49 -7.23 -61.61
C VAL A 438 16.80 -6.12 -60.77
N GLY A 439 17.26 -5.70 -59.59
CA GLY A 439 18.29 -4.68 -59.36
C GLY A 439 17.68 -3.29 -59.03
N ARG A 440 17.85 -2.77 -57.80
CA ARG A 440 18.33 -1.40 -57.51
C ARG A 440 18.28 -0.98 -56.02
N VAL A 441 19.36 -0.29 -55.65
CA VAL A 441 19.53 0.76 -54.63
C VAL A 441 19.65 0.33 -53.17
N GLN A 442 20.92 0.21 -52.80
CA GLN A 442 21.51 0.46 -51.51
C GLN A 442 21.08 1.84 -50.96
N GLY A 443 20.32 1.82 -49.86
CA GLY A 443 20.02 2.96 -49.01
C GLY A 443 20.43 2.62 -47.58
N CYS A 444 21.58 3.15 -47.18
CA CYS A 444 22.08 3.15 -45.81
C CYS A 444 21.06 3.83 -44.88
N GLY A 445 20.85 3.27 -43.68
CA GLY A 445 20.10 3.94 -42.61
C GLY A 445 18.76 3.29 -42.25
N GLN A 446 18.77 2.04 -41.78
CA GLN A 446 17.69 1.52 -40.95
C GLN A 446 18.32 0.86 -39.72
N GLY A 447 18.63 1.68 -38.70
CA GLY A 447 18.59 1.20 -37.33
C GLY A 447 17.16 0.72 -37.11
N ALA A 448 16.99 -0.60 -37.06
CA ALA A 448 15.70 -1.22 -36.87
C ALA A 448 15.23 -0.95 -35.43
N CYS A 449 14.58 0.20 -35.20
CA CYS A 449 13.70 0.35 -34.06
C CYS A 449 12.60 -0.71 -34.22
N ARG A 450 12.75 -1.88 -33.58
CA ARG A 450 11.60 -2.76 -33.35
C ARG A 450 10.56 -1.90 -32.63
N ARG A 451 9.45 -1.60 -33.30
CA ARG A 451 8.23 -1.13 -32.62
C ARG A 451 7.74 -2.31 -31.79
N GLU A 452 8.31 -2.48 -30.61
CA GLU A 452 7.77 -3.38 -29.61
C GLU A 452 6.39 -2.86 -29.23
N ASP A 453 5.43 -3.79 -29.10
CA ASP A 453 4.09 -3.47 -28.64
C ASP A 453 4.18 -2.81 -27.25
N PRO A 454 3.72 -1.56 -27.07
CA PRO A 454 3.77 -0.88 -25.78
C PRO A 454 3.15 -1.69 -24.64
N GLN A 455 2.18 -2.55 -24.96
CA GLN A 455 1.55 -3.43 -23.99
C GLN A 455 2.47 -4.55 -23.50
N ALA A 456 3.22 -5.18 -24.40
CA ALA A 456 4.18 -6.23 -24.04
C ALA A 456 5.28 -5.67 -23.11
N CYS A 457 5.77 -4.47 -23.42
CA CYS A 457 6.80 -3.80 -22.63
C CYS A 457 6.34 -3.47 -21.19
N ILE A 458 5.08 -3.07 -21.00
CA ILE A 458 4.52 -2.85 -19.67
C ILE A 458 4.35 -4.18 -18.94
N GLU A 459 3.86 -5.23 -19.59
CA GLU A 459 3.63 -6.53 -18.97
C GLU A 459 4.90 -7.16 -18.39
N GLU A 460 6.06 -6.93 -19.01
CA GLU A 460 7.37 -7.38 -18.55
C GLU A 460 7.84 -6.66 -17.28
N GLN A 461 7.37 -5.42 -17.06
CA GLN A 461 7.72 -4.60 -15.88
C GLN A 461 6.75 -4.81 -14.70
N LEU A 462 5.85 -5.80 -14.76
CA LEU A 462 4.81 -6.04 -13.76
C LEU A 462 5.01 -7.36 -13.02
N CYS A 463 4.70 -7.36 -11.72
CA CYS A 463 4.64 -8.60 -10.95
C CYS A 463 3.43 -9.45 -11.37
N TYR A 464 3.44 -10.74 -11.06
CA TYR A 464 2.39 -11.69 -11.42
C TYR A 464 0.97 -11.16 -11.18
N SER A 465 0.69 -10.69 -9.95
CA SER A 465 -0.65 -10.21 -9.58
C SER A 465 -1.06 -8.96 -10.37
N CYS A 466 -0.14 -7.99 -10.53
CA CYS A 466 -0.42 -6.80 -11.34
C CYS A 466 -0.67 -7.18 -12.81
N ARG A 467 0.06 -8.16 -13.37
CA ARG A 467 -0.19 -8.67 -14.73
C ARG A 467 -1.57 -9.31 -14.87
N VAL A 468 -2.00 -10.11 -13.88
CA VAL A 468 -3.34 -10.72 -13.88
C VAL A 468 -4.42 -9.63 -13.89
N ASN A 469 -4.29 -8.62 -13.03
CA ASN A 469 -5.24 -7.50 -12.98
C ASN A 469 -5.20 -6.65 -14.27
N MET A 470 -4.03 -6.47 -14.88
CA MET A 470 -3.89 -5.72 -16.13
C MET A 470 -4.54 -6.40 -17.33
N LYS A 471 -4.68 -7.74 -17.35
CA LYS A 471 -5.43 -8.44 -18.40
C LYS A 471 -6.93 -8.12 -18.42
N ASP A 472 -7.45 -7.62 -17.31
CA ASP A 472 -8.84 -7.14 -17.21
C ASP A 472 -9.02 -5.72 -17.77
N LEU A 473 -7.94 -5.06 -18.18
CA LEU A 473 -7.96 -3.78 -18.88
C LEU A 473 -7.77 -4.02 -20.39
N PRO A 474 -8.77 -3.71 -21.24
CA PRO A 474 -8.73 -4.04 -22.66
C PRO A 474 -7.83 -3.11 -23.50
N SER A 475 -7.58 -1.89 -23.04
CA SER A 475 -6.66 -0.92 -23.67
C SER A 475 -5.87 -0.17 -22.59
N LEU A 476 -4.64 0.22 -22.91
CA LEU A 476 -3.78 1.03 -22.05
C LEU A 476 -4.04 2.53 -22.16
N ASP A 477 -4.78 2.99 -23.17
CA ASP A 477 -5.07 4.41 -23.41
C ASP A 477 -5.69 5.14 -22.21
N PRO A 478 -6.59 4.51 -21.40
CA PRO A 478 -7.19 5.17 -20.25
C PRO A 478 -6.26 5.26 -19.03
N LEU A 479 -5.07 4.65 -19.06
CA LEU A 479 -4.15 4.69 -17.93
C LEU A 479 -3.60 6.11 -17.69
N PRO A 480 -3.36 6.50 -16.43
CA PRO A 480 -2.70 7.75 -16.14
C PRO A 480 -1.33 7.90 -16.86
N PRO A 481 -1.06 9.05 -17.51
CA PRO A 481 0.14 9.25 -18.34
C PRO A 481 1.46 8.98 -17.63
N TYR A 482 1.54 9.21 -16.32
CA TYR A 482 2.77 9.00 -15.55
C TYR A 482 3.21 7.53 -15.50
N ILE A 483 2.26 6.59 -15.58
CA ILE A 483 2.54 5.15 -15.58
C ILE A 483 3.21 4.77 -16.90
N LEU A 484 2.63 5.22 -18.02
CA LEU A 484 3.16 4.98 -19.37
C LEU A 484 4.53 5.66 -19.54
N ALA A 485 4.67 6.89 -19.06
CA ALA A 485 5.92 7.63 -19.12
C ALA A 485 7.04 6.98 -18.30
N GLU A 486 6.79 6.52 -17.06
CA GLU A 486 7.83 5.81 -16.30
C GLU A 486 8.14 4.44 -16.92
N ALA A 487 7.16 3.73 -17.50
CA ALA A 487 7.41 2.49 -18.21
C ALA A 487 8.41 2.69 -19.36
N GLN A 488 8.18 3.72 -20.19
CA GLN A 488 9.08 4.10 -21.28
C GLN A 488 10.47 4.49 -20.77
N LEU A 489 10.54 5.27 -19.68
CA LEU A 489 11.81 5.66 -19.07
C LEU A 489 12.60 4.47 -18.53
N ARG A 490 11.92 3.46 -17.96
CA ARG A 490 12.57 2.22 -17.50
C ARG A 490 13.13 1.41 -18.66
N THR A 491 12.40 1.28 -19.76
CA THR A 491 12.87 0.61 -20.98
C THR A 491 14.07 1.33 -21.59
N GLN A 492 14.00 2.66 -21.69
CA GLN A 492 15.11 3.48 -22.18
C GLN A 492 16.35 3.33 -21.30
N ARG A 493 16.20 3.37 -19.96
CA ARG A 493 17.32 3.14 -19.03
C ARG A 493 17.92 1.74 -19.20
N ALA A 494 17.09 0.71 -19.32
CA ALA A 494 17.55 -0.66 -19.52
C ALA A 494 18.33 -0.79 -20.84
N TRP A 495 17.82 -0.19 -21.92
CA TRP A 495 18.48 -0.16 -23.22
C TRP A 495 19.83 0.57 -23.16
N VAL A 496 19.89 1.76 -22.56
CA VAL A 496 21.14 2.51 -22.38
C VAL A 496 22.14 1.74 -21.49
N LEU A 497 21.69 1.10 -20.41
CA LEU A 497 22.56 0.28 -19.56
C LEU A 497 23.10 -0.96 -20.27
N GLN A 498 22.30 -1.56 -21.16
CA GLN A 498 22.72 -2.66 -22.00
C GLN A 498 23.78 -2.19 -23.01
N GLU A 499 23.55 -1.06 -23.70
CA GLU A 499 24.50 -0.48 -24.64
C GLU A 499 25.83 -0.12 -23.95
N ILE A 500 25.78 0.50 -22.75
CA ILE A 500 26.98 0.76 -21.94
C ILE A 500 27.69 -0.54 -21.58
N ARG A 501 26.96 -1.59 -21.19
CA ARG A 501 27.55 -2.89 -20.83
C ARG A 501 28.22 -3.54 -22.03
N ASP A 502 27.60 -3.49 -23.20
CA ASP A 502 28.13 -4.04 -24.44
C ASP A 502 29.40 -3.28 -24.86
N CYS A 503 29.41 -1.94 -24.77
CA CYS A 503 30.61 -1.13 -25.03
C CYS A 503 31.75 -1.37 -24.03
N LEU A 504 31.46 -1.62 -22.75
CA LEU A 504 32.48 -1.91 -21.73
C LEU A 504 33.09 -3.32 -21.85
N ILE A 505 32.42 -4.23 -22.56
CA ILE A 505 32.94 -5.59 -22.83
C ILE A 505 33.86 -5.55 -24.07
N GLU A 506 33.56 -4.72 -25.06
CA GLU A 506 34.36 -4.59 -26.29
C GLU A 506 35.79 -4.03 -26.04
N ASP A 507 36.02 -3.27 -24.97
CA ASP A 507 37.34 -2.71 -24.63
C ASP A 507 38.30 -3.71 -23.93
N SER A 508 37.90 -4.97 -23.73
CA SER A 508 38.69 -5.96 -22.97
C SER A 508 39.36 -7.07 -23.78
N ASP A 509 39.15 -7.12 -25.10
CA ASP A 509 39.67 -8.21 -25.96
C ASP A 509 40.88 -7.83 -26.86
N ASP A 510 41.40 -6.60 -26.79
CA ASP A 510 42.47 -6.11 -27.71
C ASP A 510 43.91 -6.01 -27.12
N GLU A 511 44.17 -6.48 -25.89
CA GLU A 511 45.53 -6.48 -25.29
C GLU A 511 45.96 -7.88 -24.78
N ALA A 512 45.84 -8.90 -25.64
CA ALA A 512 46.47 -10.20 -25.42
C ALA A 512 47.15 -10.73 -26.69
N GLY A 513 48.08 -9.94 -27.22
CA GLY A 513 48.82 -10.29 -28.43
C GLY A 513 50.13 -9.52 -28.58
N GLN A 514 51.07 -9.68 -27.63
CA GLN A 514 52.53 -9.61 -27.87
C GLN A 514 53.34 -9.85 -26.58
N SER A 515 53.84 -11.08 -26.39
CA SER A 515 55.17 -11.37 -25.82
C SER A 515 55.67 -12.72 -26.30
#